data_AF-H2M3P0-F1
#
_entry.id   AF-H2M3P0-F1
#
_cell.length_a   1.000
_cell.length_b   1.000
_cell.length_c   1.000
_cell.angle_alpha   90.00
_cell.angle_beta   90.00
_cell.angle_gamma   90.00
#
_symmetry.space_group_name_H-M   'P 1'
#
loop_
_entity.id
_entity.type
_entity.pdbx_description
1 polymer ?
#
loop_
_entity_poly.entity_id
_entity_poly.type
_entity_poly.pdbx_seq_one_letter_code
_entity_poly.pdbx_strand_id
1 'polypeptide(L)'
;MRPVVYHLLAGCLCLLRTAAEKYPLPEELLERLSRSEIRSISDLQRLIEINSVENEVIEETKQSFHKDFSHSFPDQKKNHSHTRQRRSTVVEEALPAVCKVRTTIYEIPRSQVDPTSANFIIWPPCVEVKRCTGCCNTSNMRCQVARKHYRTVKVAKVEYIRRRPKLREVHVKLEDHVECMCINKLFINSNTDTDNGIR
;
A
#
# COMPACT_ATOMS: atom_id res chain seq x y z
N MET A 1 -27.41 -17.95 41.70
CA MET A 1 -27.45 -18.63 40.38
C MET A 1 -27.32 -17.69 39.18
N ARG A 2 -27.77 -16.43 39.24
CA ARG A 2 -27.69 -15.48 38.11
C ARG A 2 -26.27 -15.03 37.66
N PRO A 3 -25.27 -14.79 38.54
CA PRO A 3 -23.98 -14.24 38.09
C PRO A 3 -23.13 -15.28 37.33
N VAL A 4 -23.24 -16.56 37.69
CA VAL A 4 -22.54 -17.66 37.01
C VAL A 4 -23.04 -17.83 35.57
N VAL A 5 -24.34 -17.62 35.34
CA VAL A 5 -24.93 -17.65 33.99
C VAL A 5 -24.45 -16.48 33.14
N TYR A 6 -24.30 -15.27 33.70
CA TYR A 6 -23.73 -14.13 32.97
C TYR A 6 -22.25 -14.33 32.62
N HIS A 7 -21.45 -14.91 33.51
CA HIS A 7 -20.05 -15.23 33.23
C HIS A 7 -19.89 -16.35 32.19
N LEU A 8 -20.74 -17.37 32.23
CA LEU A 8 -20.76 -18.43 31.21
C LEU A 8 -21.20 -17.88 29.84
N LEU A 9 -22.23 -17.04 29.80
CA LEU A 9 -22.68 -16.39 28.55
C LEU A 9 -21.61 -15.44 28.00
N ALA A 10 -20.99 -14.61 28.84
CA ALA A 10 -19.90 -13.72 28.41
C ALA A 10 -18.66 -14.50 27.94
N GLY A 11 -18.29 -15.59 28.63
CA GLY A 11 -17.22 -16.49 28.20
C GLY A 11 -17.52 -17.17 26.87
N CYS A 12 -18.77 -17.62 26.67
CA CYS A 12 -19.22 -18.24 25.43
C CYS A 12 -19.26 -17.23 24.27
N LEU A 13 -19.69 -15.99 24.50
CA LEU A 13 -19.64 -14.89 23.52
C LEU A 13 -18.20 -14.49 23.17
N CYS A 14 -17.26 -14.55 24.12
CA CYS A 14 -15.84 -14.34 23.85
C CYS A 14 -15.24 -15.48 23.02
N LEU A 15 -15.60 -16.74 23.30
CA LEU A 15 -15.18 -17.91 22.50
C LEU A 15 -15.79 -17.92 21.09
N LEU A 16 -17.03 -17.44 20.94
CA LEU A 16 -17.67 -17.27 19.63
C LEU A 16 -17.03 -16.11 18.84
N ARG A 17 -16.59 -15.04 19.51
CA ARG A 17 -15.84 -13.95 18.87
C ARG A 17 -14.46 -14.38 18.40
N THR A 18 -13.77 -15.28 19.10
CA THR A 18 -12.49 -15.85 18.62
C THR A 18 -12.68 -16.86 17.50
N ALA A 19 -13.86 -17.47 17.37
CA ALA A 19 -14.21 -18.37 16.26
C ALA A 19 -14.59 -17.61 14.96
N ALA A 20 -15.15 -16.40 15.08
CA ALA A 20 -15.55 -15.59 13.92
C ALA A 20 -14.36 -14.98 13.13
N GLU A 21 -13.13 -15.11 13.63
CA GLU A 21 -11.91 -14.59 12.99
C GLU A 21 -11.33 -15.54 11.93
N LYS A 22 -11.97 -16.67 11.63
CA LYS A 22 -11.36 -17.73 10.80
C LYS A 22 -12.29 -18.33 9.76
N TYR A 23 -12.56 -17.54 8.72
CA TYR A 23 -12.59 -18.11 7.37
C TYR A 23 -11.44 -17.47 6.60
N PRO A 24 -10.19 -17.92 6.80
CA PRO A 24 -9.09 -17.47 5.96
C PRO A 24 -9.47 -17.76 4.50
N LEU A 25 -9.14 -16.83 3.60
CA LEU A 25 -9.36 -17.05 2.16
C LEU A 25 -8.73 -18.39 1.76
N PRO A 26 -9.37 -19.17 0.86
CA PRO A 26 -8.82 -20.43 0.40
C PRO A 26 -7.39 -20.25 -0.13
N GLU A 27 -6.47 -21.09 0.32
CA GLU A 27 -5.05 -20.99 -0.06
C GLU A 27 -4.87 -21.13 -1.58
N GLU A 28 -5.66 -21.99 -2.22
CA GLU A 28 -5.71 -22.15 -3.67
C GLU A 28 -6.08 -20.85 -4.40
N LEU A 29 -7.03 -20.08 -3.86
CA LEU A 29 -7.41 -18.77 -4.41
C LEU A 29 -6.25 -17.78 -4.28
N LEU A 30 -5.59 -17.73 -3.12
CA LEU A 30 -4.43 -16.88 -2.91
C LEU A 30 -3.27 -17.27 -3.84
N GLU A 31 -3.05 -18.56 -4.07
CA GLU A 31 -2.03 -19.05 -4.99
C GLU A 31 -2.37 -18.69 -6.44
N ARG A 32 -3.62 -18.86 -6.88
CA ARG A 32 -4.09 -18.42 -8.21
C ARG A 32 -3.89 -16.92 -8.40
N LEU A 33 -4.31 -16.10 -7.44
CA LEU A 33 -4.13 -14.65 -7.49
C LEU A 33 -2.65 -14.28 -7.51
N SER A 34 -1.79 -14.99 -6.78
CA SER A 34 -0.35 -14.71 -6.71
C SER A 34 0.37 -14.85 -8.06
N ARG A 35 -0.11 -15.74 -8.93
CA ARG A 35 0.49 -16.05 -10.24
C ARG A 35 -0.19 -15.34 -11.42
N SER A 36 -1.31 -14.66 -11.17
CA SER A 36 -2.11 -14.02 -12.21
C SER A 36 -1.63 -12.60 -12.51
N GLU A 37 -1.92 -12.07 -13.71
CA GLU A 37 -1.74 -10.65 -14.00
C GLU A 37 -3.07 -9.91 -13.75
N ILE A 38 -3.12 -9.09 -12.70
CA ILE A 38 -4.32 -8.33 -12.31
C ILE A 38 -4.02 -6.85 -12.48
N ARG A 39 -4.70 -6.17 -13.40
CA ARG A 39 -4.50 -4.73 -13.67
C ARG A 39 -5.74 -3.89 -13.37
N SER A 40 -6.91 -4.52 -13.28
CA SER A 40 -8.20 -3.90 -13.01
C SER A 40 -9.10 -4.77 -12.12
N ILE A 41 -10.17 -4.17 -11.59
CA ILE A 41 -11.25 -4.86 -10.89
C ILE A 41 -11.91 -5.90 -11.81
N SER A 42 -12.04 -5.62 -13.10
CA SER A 42 -12.62 -6.59 -14.05
C SER A 42 -11.75 -7.84 -14.20
N ASP A 43 -10.42 -7.69 -14.21
CA ASP A 43 -9.51 -8.84 -14.23
C ASP A 43 -9.68 -9.70 -12.97
N LEU A 44 -9.80 -9.05 -11.80
CA LEU A 44 -10.04 -9.73 -10.53
C LEU A 44 -11.39 -10.47 -10.53
N GLN A 45 -12.46 -9.84 -11.00
CA GLN A 45 -13.80 -10.45 -11.09
C GLN A 45 -13.78 -11.68 -12.00
N ARG A 46 -13.11 -11.60 -13.15
CA ARG A 46 -12.93 -12.74 -14.08
C ARG A 46 -12.15 -13.87 -13.43
N LEU A 47 -11.13 -13.56 -12.63
CA LEU A 47 -10.32 -14.57 -11.93
C LEU A 47 -11.06 -15.29 -10.80
N ILE A 48 -12.00 -14.61 -10.13
CA ILE A 48 -12.82 -15.16 -9.04
C ILE A 48 -14.16 -15.70 -9.57
N GLU A 49 -14.39 -15.68 -10.89
CA GLU A 49 -15.62 -16.18 -11.53
C GLU A 49 -16.90 -15.49 -11.01
N ILE A 50 -16.78 -14.24 -10.56
CA ILE A 50 -17.93 -13.42 -10.16
C ILE A 50 -18.51 -12.81 -11.42
N ASN A 51 -19.53 -13.45 -11.98
CA ASN A 51 -20.41 -12.78 -12.95
C ASN A 51 -21.13 -11.65 -12.21
N SER A 52 -20.97 -10.42 -12.67
CA SER A 52 -21.66 -9.22 -12.17
C SER A 52 -23.18 -9.39 -12.34
N VAL A 53 -23.82 -10.09 -11.40
CA VAL A 53 -25.27 -10.08 -11.21
C VAL A 53 -25.48 -9.52 -9.81
N GLU A 54 -26.24 -8.43 -9.74
CA GLU A 54 -26.51 -7.58 -8.58
C GLU A 54 -25.37 -6.68 -8.10
N ASN A 55 -25.11 -5.62 -8.89
CA ASN A 55 -24.98 -4.31 -8.26
C ASN A 55 -26.35 -3.96 -7.65
N GLU A 56 -26.63 -4.41 -6.43
CA GLU A 56 -27.68 -3.80 -5.61
C GLU A 56 -27.26 -2.35 -5.34
N VAL A 57 -27.64 -1.46 -6.26
CA VAL A 57 -27.81 -0.06 -5.95
C VAL A 57 -28.83 -0.05 -4.83
N ILE A 58 -28.39 0.32 -3.63
CA ILE A 58 -29.25 0.60 -2.48
C ILE A 58 -30.24 1.68 -2.94
N GLU A 59 -31.39 1.26 -3.44
CA GLU A 59 -32.53 2.15 -3.68
C GLU A 59 -33.02 2.58 -2.31
N GLU A 60 -32.85 3.87 -2.03
CA GLU A 60 -33.44 4.54 -0.88
C GLU A 60 -34.95 4.25 -0.85
N THR A 61 -35.37 3.42 0.09
CA THR A 61 -36.76 3.05 0.39
C THR A 61 -37.64 4.30 0.49
N LYS A 62 -38.31 4.67 -0.61
CA LYS A 62 -39.45 5.58 -0.57
C LYS A 62 -40.70 4.74 -0.34
N GLN A 63 -41.10 4.64 0.92
CA GLN A 63 -42.42 4.14 1.30
C GLN A 63 -43.49 5.01 0.61
N SER A 64 -44.14 4.47 -0.42
CA SER A 64 -45.39 5.02 -0.95
C SER A 64 -46.56 4.41 -0.17
N PHE A 65 -47.06 5.16 0.82
CA PHE A 65 -48.42 4.96 1.29
C PHE A 65 -49.29 6.03 0.62
N HIS A 66 -50.16 5.57 -0.29
CA HIS A 66 -51.12 6.41 -0.99
C HIS A 66 -52.54 6.04 -0.52
N LYS A 67 -53.28 7.09 -0.12
CA LYS A 67 -54.75 7.31 -0.11
C LYS A 67 -55.18 7.89 1.24
N ASP A 68 -56.06 8.87 1.38
CA ASP A 68 -56.81 9.79 0.48
C ASP A 68 -57.49 10.84 1.41
N PHE A 69 -58.12 11.87 0.81
CA PHE A 69 -59.07 12.87 1.36
C PHE A 69 -58.61 14.34 1.57
N SER A 70 -58.77 15.11 0.48
CA SER A 70 -59.53 16.38 0.32
C SER A 70 -59.56 17.46 1.43
N HIS A 71 -59.09 18.68 1.14
CA HIS A 71 -59.90 19.86 0.75
C HIS A 71 -59.09 21.18 0.81
N SER A 72 -59.12 21.93 -0.30
CA SER A 72 -59.27 23.39 -0.45
C SER A 72 -58.29 24.41 0.17
N PHE A 73 -58.07 25.47 -0.63
CA PHE A 73 -57.51 26.82 -0.38
C PHE A 73 -56.04 27.09 -0.79
N PRO A 74 -55.79 28.05 -1.72
CA PRO A 74 -54.45 28.40 -2.17
C PRO A 74 -53.88 29.51 -1.28
N ASP A 75 -52.70 29.29 -0.69
CA ASP A 75 -51.95 30.39 -0.10
C ASP A 75 -50.48 30.39 -0.55
N GLN A 76 -50.06 31.59 -0.90
CA GLN A 76 -48.83 31.98 -1.56
C GLN A 76 -47.62 31.69 -0.68
N LYS A 77 -46.85 30.65 -1.00
CA LYS A 77 -45.47 30.52 -0.50
C LYS A 77 -44.51 30.26 -1.66
N LYS A 78 -43.62 31.24 -1.86
CA LYS A 78 -42.45 31.18 -2.75
C LYS A 78 -41.60 29.96 -2.37
N ASN A 79 -41.69 28.91 -3.19
CA ASN A 79 -40.78 27.78 -3.11
C ASN A 79 -39.43 28.23 -3.67
N HIS A 80 -38.50 28.59 -2.79
CA HIS A 80 -37.08 28.42 -3.11
C HIS A 80 -36.81 26.92 -3.20
N SER A 81 -37.09 26.33 -4.36
CA SER A 81 -36.58 25.02 -4.72
C SER A 81 -35.07 25.18 -4.87
N HIS A 82 -34.34 24.97 -3.79
CA HIS A 82 -32.96 24.52 -3.91
C HIS A 82 -33.03 23.12 -4.51
N THR A 83 -33.11 23.07 -5.85
CA THR A 83 -32.82 21.88 -6.63
C THR A 83 -31.36 21.57 -6.33
N ARG A 84 -31.13 20.77 -5.29
CA ARG A 84 -29.82 20.30 -4.90
C ARG A 84 -29.39 19.34 -6.01
N GLN A 85 -28.83 19.91 -7.08
CA GLN A 85 -28.27 19.18 -8.19
C GLN A 85 -27.23 18.24 -7.59
N ARG A 86 -27.57 16.94 -7.49
CA ARG A 86 -26.65 15.89 -7.05
C ARG A 86 -25.50 15.95 -8.07
N ARG A 87 -24.38 16.59 -7.73
CA ARG A 87 -23.17 16.47 -8.52
C ARG A 87 -22.79 15.01 -8.45
N SER A 88 -22.98 14.29 -9.56
CA SER A 88 -22.41 12.96 -9.72
C SER A 88 -20.90 13.12 -9.58
N THR A 89 -20.34 12.66 -8.48
CA THR A 89 -18.89 12.56 -8.31
C THR A 89 -18.43 11.43 -9.21
N VAL A 90 -17.66 11.76 -10.26
CA VAL A 90 -16.98 10.75 -11.07
C VAL A 90 -15.95 10.07 -10.18
N VAL A 91 -16.14 8.78 -9.91
CA VAL A 91 -15.21 7.95 -9.13
C VAL A 91 -14.30 7.22 -10.11
N GLU A 92 -12.98 7.44 -10.02
CA GLU A 92 -11.98 6.74 -10.81
C GLU A 92 -11.52 5.46 -10.09
N GLU A 93 -11.24 4.41 -10.85
CA GLU A 93 -10.69 3.16 -10.33
C GLU A 93 -9.21 3.35 -9.94
N ALA A 94 -8.82 2.80 -8.78
CA ALA A 94 -7.45 2.87 -8.33
C ALA A 94 -6.52 1.99 -9.18
N LEU A 95 -5.44 2.57 -9.72
CA LEU A 95 -4.44 1.83 -10.47
C LEU A 95 -3.43 1.15 -9.53
N PRO A 96 -3.12 -0.14 -9.73
CA PRO A 96 -2.20 -0.87 -8.85
C PRO A 96 -0.77 -0.36 -9.00
N ALA A 97 -0.11 -0.13 -7.87
CA ALA A 97 1.31 0.18 -7.82
C ALA A 97 2.14 -1.10 -8.05
N VAL A 98 2.21 -1.59 -9.29
CA VAL A 98 2.86 -2.87 -9.61
C VAL A 98 4.33 -2.96 -9.15
N CYS A 99 4.78 -4.16 -8.78
CA CYS A 99 6.18 -4.45 -8.44
C CYS A 99 7.10 -4.19 -9.64
N LYS A 100 7.89 -3.11 -9.58
CA LYS A 100 8.87 -2.77 -10.62
C LYS A 100 9.97 -1.87 -10.08
N VAL A 101 11.03 -1.73 -10.88
CA VAL A 101 12.11 -0.77 -10.62
C VAL A 101 11.58 0.65 -10.79
N ARG A 102 11.77 1.50 -9.78
CA ARG A 102 11.52 2.95 -9.84
C ARG A 102 12.74 3.71 -9.33
N THR A 103 12.84 4.97 -9.72
CA THR A 103 13.84 5.89 -9.16
C THR A 103 13.42 6.27 -7.74
N THR A 104 14.35 6.19 -6.80
CA THR A 104 14.18 6.65 -5.42
C THR A 104 15.37 7.51 -5.02
N ILE A 105 15.18 8.33 -3.99
CA ILE A 105 16.23 9.19 -3.45
C ILE A 105 17.05 8.38 -2.43
N TYR A 106 18.37 8.44 -2.55
CA TYR A 106 19.33 7.87 -1.60
C TYR A 106 20.13 9.00 -0.97
N GLU A 107 19.96 9.20 0.32
CA GLU A 107 20.82 10.08 1.11
C GLU A 107 22.16 9.41 1.35
N ILE A 108 23.25 10.11 1.05
CA ILE A 108 24.61 9.55 1.19
C ILE A 108 24.98 9.54 2.68
N PRO A 109 25.19 8.36 3.29
CA PRO A 109 25.57 8.27 4.69
C PRO A 109 26.93 8.92 4.91
N ARG A 110 27.05 9.74 5.97
CA ARG A 110 28.31 10.41 6.30
C ARG A 110 29.46 9.44 6.54
N SER A 111 29.16 8.28 7.14
CA SER A 111 30.12 7.21 7.39
C SER A 111 30.73 6.60 6.12
N GLN A 112 30.02 6.65 4.98
CA GLN A 112 30.55 6.19 3.70
C GLN A 112 31.52 7.20 3.07
N VAL A 113 31.42 8.48 3.44
CA VAL A 113 32.29 9.55 2.92
C VAL A 113 33.53 9.69 3.80
N ASP A 114 33.32 9.77 5.11
CA ASP A 114 34.39 9.75 6.10
C ASP A 114 33.83 9.31 7.47
N PRO A 115 34.21 8.12 7.98
CA PRO A 115 33.74 7.64 9.27
C PRO A 115 34.41 8.35 10.47
N THR A 116 35.49 9.11 10.26
CA THR A 116 36.31 9.70 11.33
C THR A 116 35.84 11.09 11.77
N SER A 117 35.05 11.77 10.96
CA SER A 117 34.67 13.18 11.18
C SER A 117 33.19 13.40 10.92
N ALA A 118 32.58 14.34 11.62
CA ALA A 118 31.25 14.87 11.30
C ALA A 118 31.30 16.29 10.73
N ASN A 119 32.49 16.89 10.64
CA ASN A 119 32.69 18.32 10.35
C ASN A 119 32.96 18.57 8.86
N PHE A 120 32.05 18.12 8.00
CA PHE A 120 32.15 18.33 6.55
C PHE A 120 30.79 18.41 5.86
N ILE A 121 30.76 18.99 4.68
CA ILE A 121 29.58 19.01 3.79
C ILE A 121 29.79 17.99 2.68
N ILE A 122 28.72 17.27 2.32
CA ILE A 122 28.67 16.35 1.18
C ILE A 122 27.91 17.04 0.06
N TRP A 123 28.48 17.08 -1.14
CA TRP A 123 27.81 17.60 -2.32
C TRP A 123 27.86 16.61 -3.49
N PRO A 124 26.72 16.21 -4.07
CA PRO A 124 25.36 16.43 -3.57
C PRO A 124 25.07 15.60 -2.29
N PRO A 125 24.12 15.99 -1.42
CA PRO A 125 23.79 15.24 -0.20
C PRO A 125 22.99 13.95 -0.48
N CYS A 126 22.26 13.90 -1.59
CA CYS A 126 21.48 12.75 -2.02
C CYS A 126 21.62 12.54 -3.54
N VAL A 127 21.35 11.32 -3.97
CA VAL A 127 21.46 10.89 -5.37
C VAL A 127 20.28 10.00 -5.75
N GLU A 128 20.00 9.92 -7.03
CA GLU A 128 19.02 8.97 -7.57
C GLU A 128 19.62 7.56 -7.61
N VAL A 129 18.85 6.59 -7.11
CA VAL A 129 19.12 5.15 -7.23
C VAL A 129 17.87 4.43 -7.74
N LYS A 130 18.07 3.25 -8.30
CA LYS A 130 16.98 2.38 -8.76
C LYS A 130 16.64 1.37 -7.68
N ARG A 131 15.38 1.30 -7.27
CA ARG A 131 14.90 0.35 -6.24
C ARG A 131 13.62 -0.34 -6.67
N CYS A 132 13.46 -1.58 -6.21
CA CYS A 132 12.22 -2.33 -6.34
C CYS A 132 11.19 -1.74 -5.40
N THR A 133 10.04 -1.37 -5.96
CA THR A 133 8.93 -0.75 -5.24
C THR A 133 7.61 -1.27 -5.80
N GLY A 134 6.54 -1.11 -5.03
CA GLY A 134 5.20 -1.54 -5.40
C GLY A 134 4.76 -2.82 -4.69
N CYS A 135 3.61 -3.32 -5.11
CA CYS A 135 2.89 -4.41 -4.49
C CYS A 135 2.77 -5.61 -5.43
N CYS A 136 2.58 -6.77 -4.81
CA CYS A 136 2.15 -8.00 -5.46
C CYS A 136 0.66 -8.20 -5.21
N ASN A 137 0.02 -9.11 -5.94
CA ASN A 137 -1.44 -9.27 -5.90
C ASN A 137 -1.96 -9.69 -4.52
N THR A 138 -1.18 -10.49 -3.80
CA THR A 138 -1.57 -11.05 -2.50
C THR A 138 -0.59 -10.66 -1.40
N SER A 139 -1.11 -10.59 -0.17
CA SER A 139 -0.34 -10.19 1.01
C SER A 139 0.72 -11.22 1.42
N ASN A 140 0.65 -12.47 0.95
CA ASN A 140 1.67 -13.51 1.17
C ASN A 140 2.89 -13.36 0.25
N MET A 141 2.86 -12.44 -0.72
CA MET A 141 4.01 -12.11 -1.56
C MET A 141 4.66 -10.79 -1.14
N ARG A 142 5.93 -10.60 -1.52
CA ARG A 142 6.65 -9.33 -1.43
C ARG A 142 7.41 -9.04 -2.71
N CYS A 143 7.41 -7.76 -3.10
CA CYS A 143 8.23 -7.27 -4.21
C CYS A 143 9.69 -7.27 -3.78
N GLN A 144 10.51 -8.12 -4.41
CA GLN A 144 11.92 -8.28 -4.08
C GLN A 144 12.80 -8.05 -5.29
N VAL A 145 14.07 -7.76 -5.01
CA VAL A 145 15.10 -7.61 -6.05
C VAL A 145 15.50 -8.98 -6.59
N ALA A 146 15.44 -9.13 -7.91
CA ALA A 146 15.91 -10.32 -8.62
C ALA A 146 17.36 -10.14 -9.08
N ARG A 147 17.72 -8.92 -9.49
CA ARG A 147 19.07 -8.58 -9.97
C ARG A 147 19.51 -7.19 -9.54
N LYS A 148 20.77 -7.08 -9.12
CA LYS A 148 21.43 -5.84 -8.69
C LYS A 148 22.54 -5.43 -9.63
N HIS A 149 22.83 -4.13 -9.66
CA HIS A 149 24.00 -3.54 -10.29
C HIS A 149 24.64 -2.56 -9.31
N TYR A 150 25.97 -2.60 -9.23
CA TYR A 150 26.73 -1.68 -8.41
C TYR A 150 27.49 -0.71 -9.30
N ARG A 151 27.37 0.58 -9.00
CA ARG A 151 28.16 1.63 -9.65
C ARG A 151 28.81 2.54 -8.63
N THR A 152 29.94 3.11 -8.99
CA THR A 152 30.67 4.05 -8.16
C THR A 152 30.46 5.46 -8.68
N VAL A 153 30.06 6.38 -7.80
CA VAL A 153 29.91 7.80 -8.12
C VAL A 153 30.94 8.62 -7.37
N LYS A 154 31.28 9.79 -7.91
CA LYS A 154 32.12 10.78 -7.24
C LYS A 154 31.23 11.81 -6.55
N VAL A 155 31.53 12.10 -5.29
CA VAL A 155 30.91 13.19 -4.53
C VAL A 155 32.00 14.09 -3.95
N ALA A 156 31.65 15.33 -3.65
CA ALA A 156 32.57 16.28 -3.03
C ALA A 156 32.40 16.27 -1.51
N LYS A 157 33.52 16.14 -0.80
CA LYS A 157 33.65 16.39 0.64
C LYS A 157 34.27 17.76 0.83
N VAL A 158 33.57 18.66 1.50
CA VAL A 158 34.05 20.01 1.82
C VAL A 158 34.29 20.14 3.31
N GLU A 159 35.54 20.39 3.69
CA GLU A 159 36.01 20.55 5.07
C GLU A 159 36.58 21.94 5.32
N TYR A 160 36.41 22.46 6.53
CA TYR A 160 37.01 23.74 6.91
C TYR A 160 38.28 23.49 7.73
N ILE A 161 39.45 23.58 7.09
CA ILE A 161 40.75 23.28 7.71
C ILE A 161 41.59 24.55 7.74
N ARG A 162 42.08 24.94 8.92
CA ARG A 162 42.88 26.17 9.12
C ARG A 162 42.19 27.42 8.54
N ARG A 163 40.90 27.59 8.86
CA ARG A 163 40.04 28.69 8.40
C ARG A 163 39.90 28.82 6.87
N ARG A 164 40.15 27.76 6.10
CA ARG A 164 39.95 27.73 4.65
C ARG A 164 39.13 26.49 4.25
N PRO A 165 38.20 26.62 3.29
CA PRO A 165 37.49 25.48 2.75
C PRO A 165 38.46 24.63 1.91
N LYS A 166 38.38 23.31 2.07
CA LYS A 166 39.10 22.32 1.27
C LYS A 166 38.11 21.34 0.68
N LEU A 167 38.12 21.19 -0.64
CA LEU A 167 37.31 20.23 -1.37
C LEU A 167 38.14 19.00 -1.70
N ARG A 168 37.55 17.82 -1.54
CA ARG A 168 38.11 16.54 -1.97
C ARG A 168 37.03 15.71 -2.67
N GLU A 169 37.42 14.98 -3.72
CA GLU A 169 36.56 13.97 -4.33
C GLU A 169 36.61 12.68 -3.51
N VAL A 170 35.44 12.10 -3.25
CA VAL A 170 35.27 10.81 -2.58
C VAL A 170 34.41 9.91 -3.45
N HIS A 171 34.78 8.64 -3.55
CA HIS A 171 34.05 7.65 -4.32
C HIS A 171 33.05 6.92 -3.42
N VAL A 172 31.77 6.90 -3.80
CA VAL A 172 30.69 6.21 -3.08
C VAL A 172 30.12 5.12 -3.97
N LYS A 173 29.99 3.90 -3.44
CA LYS A 173 29.38 2.77 -4.13
C LYS A 173 27.87 2.78 -3.91
N LEU A 174 27.10 2.80 -4.99
CA LEU A 174 25.65 2.75 -5.00
C LEU A 174 25.15 1.38 -5.47
N GLU A 175 24.02 0.95 -4.92
CA GLU A 175 23.29 -0.25 -5.33
C GLU A 175 22.01 0.14 -6.07
N ASP A 176 21.93 -0.26 -7.33
CA ASP A 176 20.78 -0.12 -8.20
C ASP A 176 20.13 -1.49 -8.45
N HIS A 177 18.82 -1.57 -8.28
CA HIS A 177 18.04 -2.74 -8.67
C HIS A 177 17.77 -2.67 -10.18
N VAL A 178 18.06 -3.76 -10.89
CA VAL A 178 17.87 -3.86 -12.35
C VAL A 178 16.58 -4.61 -12.67
N GLU A 179 16.21 -5.57 -11.83
CA GLU A 179 15.05 -6.43 -12.03
C GLU A 179 14.37 -6.73 -10.69
N CYS A 180 13.04 -6.81 -10.71
CA CYS A 180 12.21 -7.06 -9.53
C CYS A 180 11.24 -8.20 -9.81
N MET A 181 10.95 -9.00 -8.79
CA MET A 181 9.95 -10.07 -8.89
C MET A 181 9.16 -10.22 -7.59
N CYS A 182 7.94 -10.73 -7.70
CA CYS A 182 7.13 -11.08 -6.55
C CYS A 182 7.53 -12.45 -6.01
N ILE A 183 7.97 -12.51 -4.76
CA ILE A 183 8.40 -13.74 -4.09
C ILE A 183 7.47 -14.02 -2.90
N ASN A 184 7.09 -15.28 -2.71
CA ASN A 184 6.31 -15.69 -1.54
C ASN A 184 7.15 -15.50 -0.26
N LYS A 185 6.55 -14.93 0.80
CA LYS A 185 7.20 -14.66 2.09
C LYS A 185 7.90 -15.88 2.70
N LEU A 186 7.39 -17.08 2.47
CA LEU A 186 7.99 -18.32 2.97
C LEU A 186 9.42 -18.54 2.45
N PHE A 187 9.72 -18.15 1.21
CA PHE A 187 11.06 -18.28 0.62
C PHE A 187 12.02 -17.15 1.00
N ILE A 188 11.54 -16.08 1.62
CA ILE A 188 12.39 -14.94 2.00
C ILE A 188 13.15 -15.27 3.30
N ASN A 189 12.49 -15.94 4.25
CA ASN A 189 13.08 -16.29 5.54
C ASN A 189 14.25 -17.28 5.40
N SER A 190 14.27 -18.13 4.37
CA SER A 190 15.36 -19.08 4.15
C SER A 190 16.64 -18.42 3.59
N ASN A 191 16.51 -17.30 2.88
CA ASN A 191 17.66 -16.65 2.23
C ASN A 191 18.34 -15.61 3.14
N THR A 192 17.62 -15.01 4.10
CA THR A 192 18.21 -14.05 5.05
C THR A 192 19.24 -14.68 6.00
N ASP A 193 19.14 -15.99 6.24
CA ASP A 193 20.11 -16.73 7.07
C ASP A 193 21.43 -17.01 6.34
N THR A 194 21.48 -16.84 5.01
CA THR A 194 22.70 -17.08 4.21
C THR A 194 23.52 -15.84 3.89
N ASP A 195 22.95 -14.63 4.02
CA ASP A 195 23.62 -13.37 3.62
C ASP A 195 24.27 -12.61 4.80
N ASN A 196 23.96 -12.99 6.06
CA ASN A 196 24.63 -12.44 7.25
C ASN A 196 25.94 -13.18 7.61
N GLY A 197 26.41 -14.08 6.75
CA GLY A 197 27.58 -14.92 6.98
C GLY A 197 28.77 -14.56 6.09
N ILE A 198 29.18 -13.29 6.01
CA ILE A 198 30.47 -12.93 5.42
C ILE A 198 31.21 -11.89 6.27
N ARG A 199 32.10 -12.45 7.10
CA ARG A 199 33.38 -11.94 7.64
C ARG A 199 33.38 -10.93 8.79
#